data_AF-A0A840VJA4-F1
#
_entry.id   AF-A0A840VJA4-F1
#
_cell.length_a   1.000
_cell.length_b   1.000
_cell.length_c   1.000
_cell.angle_alpha   90.00
_cell.angle_beta   90.00
_cell.angle_gamma   90.00
#
_symmetry.space_group_name_H-M   'P 1'
#
loop_
_entity.id
_entity.type
_entity.pdbx_description
1 polymer ?
#
loop_
_entity_poly.entity_id
_entity_poly.type
_entity_poly.pdbx_seq_one_letter_code
_entity_poly.pdbx_strand_id
1 'polypeptide(L)'
;MITVTQIRGGADYMGRHLSMNDYYSEHERVVGYWQGDGAELLGLKGQEVTSESFEALRANRHPQTGEKLRPRSAQVAFHDFVISAPKSVSIVAVTGGDERLAAAYEDCVQKAFERLEAMAAVRRRQGALVRSEDLAVTGNGVAAVFHHNTSRMLDPQLHSHLVFANLSYDPERGGWFALQPRLMAEASARSIRGQFHRDLERACRDLGYRTESVGESFRLADLNPSHERHMSQRAIQREFFEQRYRELFGTSPDKKRVEQFIKDRKQAATQRFEREYHAFFGRAPSSKTTADFVRDWRSDKMATSSVNKVQALQQQRLGAEGWEDLKRLVRRAKATAHSSAENTGEKVIEQSVKKTTQAHALTNEVTVSGEKQHAAITAGQSPSASPAQGPNSRTSGKLHNGKTVSLEAREALRRYRRGMALAAAMRGHPQALLRIQLRAQRRRHES
;
A
#
# COMPACT_ATOMS: atom_id res chain seq x y z
N MET A 1 -9.26 -6.35 2.81
CA MET A 1 -8.91 -7.26 3.93
C MET A 1 -7.48 -6.98 4.38
N ILE A 2 -7.21 -6.94 5.69
CA ILE A 2 -5.83 -6.89 6.23
C ILE A 2 -5.60 -8.12 7.10
N THR A 3 -4.58 -8.91 6.78
CA THR A 3 -4.14 -10.08 7.56
C THR A 3 -2.72 -9.88 8.08
N VAL A 4 -2.35 -10.60 9.14
CA VAL A 4 -0.99 -10.55 9.72
C VAL A 4 -0.45 -11.97 9.92
N THR A 5 0.80 -12.20 9.53
CA THR A 5 1.48 -13.48 9.71
C THR A 5 2.89 -13.26 10.26
N GLN A 6 3.29 -14.05 11.26
CA GLN A 6 4.67 -14.07 11.74
C GLN A 6 5.52 -15.01 10.88
N ILE A 7 6.66 -14.52 10.40
CA ILE A 7 7.60 -15.31 9.61
C ILE A 7 8.77 -15.74 10.49
N ARG A 8 8.84 -17.05 10.77
CA ARG A 8 9.94 -17.67 11.54
C ARG A 8 10.99 -18.23 10.61
N GLY A 9 12.27 -18.04 10.94
CA GLY A 9 13.38 -18.50 10.11
C GLY A 9 13.57 -17.68 8.83
N GLY A 10 12.51 -17.39 8.06
CA GLY A 10 12.46 -16.42 6.96
C GLY A 10 13.35 -16.69 5.74
N ALA A 11 14.17 -17.74 5.76
CA ALA A 11 15.03 -18.13 4.66
C ALA A 11 14.18 -18.43 3.42
N ASP A 12 14.65 -17.99 2.26
CA ASP A 12 13.96 -18.09 0.96
C ASP A 12 12.60 -17.40 0.88
N TYR A 13 12.13 -16.70 1.92
CA TYR A 13 10.79 -16.10 1.95
C TYR A 13 10.64 -15.04 0.86
N MET A 14 11.64 -14.18 0.67
CA MET A 14 11.64 -13.17 -0.39
C MET A 14 11.56 -13.83 -1.77
N GLY A 15 12.50 -14.73 -2.09
CA GLY A 15 12.53 -15.41 -3.38
C GLY A 15 11.26 -16.22 -3.65
N ARG A 16 10.76 -16.97 -2.66
CA ARG A 16 9.62 -17.89 -2.86
C ARG A 16 8.23 -17.26 -2.75
N HIS A 17 8.08 -16.16 -2.03
CA HIS A 17 6.77 -15.63 -1.66
C HIS A 17 6.55 -14.15 -1.97
N LEU A 18 7.61 -13.34 -2.10
CA LEU A 18 7.49 -11.89 -2.32
C LEU A 18 7.90 -11.47 -3.73
N SER A 19 9.07 -11.90 -4.20
CA SER A 19 9.60 -11.49 -5.52
C SER A 19 9.01 -12.32 -6.66
N MET A 20 8.60 -13.55 -6.36
CA MET A 20 7.80 -14.35 -7.29
C MET A 20 6.34 -13.98 -7.08
N ASN A 21 5.73 -13.27 -8.03
CA ASN A 21 4.34 -13.61 -8.35
C ASN A 21 4.39 -15.09 -8.69
N ASP A 22 3.63 -15.94 -8.01
CA ASP A 22 3.71 -17.40 -8.06
C ASP A 22 3.61 -18.01 -9.50
N TYR A 23 3.55 -17.19 -10.56
CA TYR A 23 3.27 -17.54 -11.95
C TYR A 23 3.96 -16.72 -13.03
N TYR A 24 4.80 -15.73 -12.72
CA TYR A 24 5.59 -15.09 -13.78
C TYR A 24 6.86 -15.90 -14.07
N SER A 25 7.23 -15.99 -15.34
CA SER A 25 8.51 -16.58 -15.78
C SER A 25 9.70 -15.97 -15.02
N GLU A 26 10.87 -16.62 -15.02
CA GLU A 26 12.09 -16.20 -14.32
C GLU A 26 12.51 -14.72 -14.53
N HIS A 27 11.93 -14.04 -15.52
CA HIS A 27 12.28 -12.70 -16.01
C HIS A 27 11.30 -11.60 -15.59
N GLU A 28 10.12 -11.92 -15.03
CA GLU A 28 9.11 -10.94 -14.57
C GLU A 28 9.01 -11.01 -13.04
N ARG A 29 9.88 -10.27 -12.35
CA ARG A 29 9.93 -10.23 -10.88
C ARG A 29 9.15 -9.04 -10.34
N VAL A 30 8.42 -9.25 -9.25
CA VAL A 30 7.85 -8.16 -8.48
C VAL A 30 8.99 -7.51 -7.70
N VAL A 31 9.22 -6.24 -7.98
CA VAL A 31 10.22 -5.44 -7.26
C VAL A 31 9.56 -4.86 -6.01
N GLY A 32 10.20 -5.09 -4.86
CA GLY A 32 9.79 -4.48 -3.59
C GLY A 32 10.61 -3.24 -3.29
N TYR A 33 10.07 -2.35 -2.46
CA TYR A 33 10.77 -1.15 -2.01
C TYR A 33 10.73 -1.04 -0.49
N TRP A 34 11.83 -0.56 0.10
CA TRP A 34 11.90 -0.30 1.53
C TRP A 34 11.07 0.94 1.91
N GLN A 35 10.27 0.80 2.96
CA GLN A 35 9.45 1.86 3.52
C GLN A 35 9.54 1.91 5.04
N GLY A 36 9.13 3.06 5.57
CA GLY A 36 9.06 3.34 7.00
C GLY A 36 10.20 4.23 7.49
N ASP A 37 9.95 4.92 8.58
CA ASP A 37 10.90 5.82 9.21
C ASP A 37 12.06 5.03 9.84
N GLY A 38 11.82 3.78 10.26
CA GLY A 38 12.90 2.86 10.61
C GLY A 38 13.79 2.54 9.41
N ALA A 39 13.21 2.36 8.21
CA ALA A 39 14.01 2.15 7.00
C ALA A 39 14.82 3.40 6.62
N GLU A 40 14.31 4.59 6.94
CA GLU A 40 15.04 5.86 6.77
C GLU A 40 16.27 5.92 7.68
N LEU A 41 16.12 5.52 8.95
CA LEU A 41 17.23 5.45 9.91
C LEU A 41 18.34 4.50 9.47
N LEU A 42 18.02 3.46 8.70
CA LEU A 42 19.00 2.53 8.11
C LEU A 42 19.50 2.96 6.73
N GLY A 43 19.05 4.12 6.21
CA GLY A 43 19.40 4.60 4.88
C GLY A 43 18.85 3.74 3.73
N LEU A 44 17.75 3.02 3.96
CA LEU A 44 17.13 2.09 3.00
C LEU A 44 15.88 2.66 2.32
N LYS A 45 15.16 3.58 2.96
CA LYS A 45 13.84 4.06 2.50
C LYS A 45 13.87 4.49 1.02
N GLY A 46 12.96 3.93 0.24
CA GLY A 46 12.84 4.16 -1.20
C GLY A 46 13.78 3.33 -2.09
N GLN A 47 14.74 2.60 -1.52
CA GLN A 47 15.59 1.68 -2.28
C GLN A 47 14.86 0.38 -2.59
N GLU A 48 15.26 -0.26 -3.69
CA GLU A 48 14.83 -1.59 -4.04
C GLU A 48 15.25 -2.62 -2.98
N VAL A 49 14.36 -3.55 -2.71
CA VAL A 49 14.61 -4.67 -1.79
C VAL A 49 15.42 -5.74 -2.53
N THR A 50 16.70 -5.85 -2.18
CA THR A 50 17.58 -6.89 -2.71
C THR A 50 17.59 -8.13 -1.82
N SER A 51 18.01 -9.28 -2.36
CA SER A 51 18.19 -10.52 -1.59
C SER A 51 19.12 -10.31 -0.40
N GLU A 52 20.21 -9.58 -0.62
CA GLU A 52 21.25 -9.33 0.36
C GLU A 52 20.73 -8.45 1.51
N SER A 53 20.03 -7.35 1.18
CA SER A 53 19.49 -6.44 2.19
C SER A 53 18.36 -7.07 3.01
N PHE A 54 17.50 -7.85 2.35
CA PHE A 54 16.43 -8.59 3.03
C PHE A 54 17.01 -9.67 3.96
N GLU A 55 18.01 -10.42 3.49
CA GLU A 55 18.69 -11.46 4.26
C GLU A 55 19.48 -10.88 5.45
N ALA A 56 20.14 -9.74 5.28
CA ALA A 56 20.81 -9.04 6.37
C ALA A 56 19.83 -8.69 7.50
N LEU A 57 18.68 -8.09 7.18
CA LEU A 57 17.66 -7.78 8.19
C LEU A 57 17.06 -9.04 8.83
N ARG A 58 16.83 -10.11 8.04
CA ARG A 58 16.41 -11.43 8.56
C ARG A 58 17.40 -11.95 9.61
N ALA A 59 18.69 -11.82 9.30
CA ALA A 59 19.80 -12.23 10.16
C ALA A 59 20.13 -11.23 11.27
N ASN A 60 19.32 -10.18 11.45
CA ASN A 60 19.49 -9.15 12.47
C ASN A 60 20.81 -8.35 12.30
N ARG A 61 21.17 -8.05 11.05
CA ARG A 61 22.34 -7.27 10.66
C ARG A 61 21.95 -6.03 9.84
N HIS A 62 22.71 -4.96 10.01
CA HIS A 62 22.59 -3.77 9.19
C HIS A 62 22.99 -4.11 7.75
N PRO A 63 22.16 -3.81 6.72
CA PRO A 63 22.46 -4.20 5.34
C PRO A 63 23.75 -3.63 4.76
N GLN A 64 24.14 -2.41 5.17
CA GLN A 64 25.36 -1.75 4.71
C GLN A 64 26.60 -2.06 5.57
N THR A 65 26.51 -1.93 6.91
CA THR A 65 27.66 -2.08 7.80
C THR A 65 27.89 -3.50 8.30
N GLY A 66 26.90 -4.40 8.18
CA GLY A 66 26.94 -5.75 8.73
C GLY A 66 26.84 -5.85 10.26
N GLU A 67 26.78 -4.71 10.94
CA GLU A 67 26.67 -4.61 12.39
C GLU A 67 25.40 -5.24 12.91
N LYS A 68 25.46 -5.79 14.13
CA LYS A 68 24.32 -6.42 14.76
C LYS A 68 23.34 -5.34 15.23
N LEU A 69 22.10 -5.41 14.75
CA LEU A 69 21.09 -4.39 15.08
C LEU A 69 20.52 -4.59 16.48
N ARG A 70 20.03 -5.80 16.78
CA ARG A 70 19.50 -6.14 18.12
C ARG A 70 20.49 -7.00 18.91
N PRO A 71 20.59 -6.87 20.25
CA PRO A 71 21.49 -7.70 21.05
C PRO A 71 21.22 -9.21 20.95
N ARG A 72 19.94 -9.60 20.84
CA ARG A 72 19.51 -11.01 20.76
C ARG A 72 18.79 -11.27 19.44
N SER A 73 19.11 -12.41 18.84
CA SER A 73 18.35 -12.94 17.71
C SER A 73 17.00 -13.49 18.21
N ALA A 74 15.97 -13.36 17.38
CA ALA A 74 14.65 -13.91 17.64
C ALA A 74 14.30 -14.93 16.56
N GLN A 75 13.49 -15.94 16.90
CA GLN A 75 12.99 -16.90 15.89
C GLN A 75 12.14 -16.21 14.81
N VAL A 76 11.39 -15.17 15.19
CA VAL A 76 10.60 -14.35 14.27
C VAL A 76 11.51 -13.34 13.60
N ALA A 77 11.63 -13.44 12.28
CA ALA A 77 12.42 -12.54 11.45
C ALA A 77 11.58 -11.36 10.94
N PHE A 78 10.33 -11.63 10.54
CA PHE A 78 9.43 -10.64 9.96
C PHE A 78 7.99 -10.80 10.45
N HIS A 79 7.21 -9.73 10.29
CA HIS A 79 5.76 -9.71 10.42
C HIS A 79 5.19 -9.21 9.08
N ASP A 80 4.48 -10.08 8.37
CA ASP A 80 3.89 -9.77 7.07
C ASP A 80 2.43 -9.33 7.26
N PHE A 81 2.16 -8.06 6.94
CA PHE A 81 0.80 -7.53 6.86
C PHE A 81 0.36 -7.48 5.40
N VAL A 82 -0.65 -8.28 5.06
CA VAL A 82 -1.15 -8.33 3.68
C VAL A 82 -2.43 -7.52 3.57
N ILE A 83 -2.42 -6.51 2.70
CA ILE A 83 -3.60 -5.69 2.39
C ILE A 83 -4.15 -6.12 1.04
N SER A 84 -5.41 -6.54 0.96
CA SER A 84 -6.06 -6.93 -0.30
C SER A 84 -7.24 -6.01 -0.62
N ALA A 85 -7.33 -5.59 -1.89
CA ALA A 85 -8.47 -4.85 -2.41
C ALA A 85 -9.73 -5.73 -2.48
N PRO A 86 -10.94 -5.14 -2.51
CA PRO A 86 -12.14 -5.86 -2.90
C PRO A 86 -12.00 -6.52 -4.28
N LYS A 87 -12.75 -7.62 -4.49
CA LYS A 87 -12.59 -8.44 -5.68
C LYS A 87 -12.96 -7.68 -6.96
N SER A 88 -14.12 -7.05 -6.98
CA SER A 88 -14.55 -6.17 -8.07
C SER A 88 -13.51 -5.12 -8.47
N VAL A 89 -12.86 -4.45 -7.51
CA VAL A 89 -11.78 -3.48 -7.79
C VAL A 89 -10.61 -4.16 -8.50
N SER A 90 -10.20 -5.35 -8.03
CA SER A 90 -9.10 -6.10 -8.64
C SER A 90 -9.41 -6.52 -10.08
N ILE A 91 -10.65 -6.96 -10.36
CA ILE A 91 -11.08 -7.37 -11.71
C ILE A 91 -11.02 -6.20 -12.68
N VAL A 92 -11.55 -5.03 -12.31
CA VAL A 92 -11.56 -3.86 -13.17
C VAL A 92 -10.15 -3.30 -13.38
N ALA A 93 -9.34 -3.23 -12.32
CA ALA A 93 -7.98 -2.73 -12.41
C ALA A 93 -7.06 -3.63 -13.26
N VAL A 94 -7.09 -4.95 -13.01
CA VAL A 94 -6.14 -5.90 -13.61
C VAL A 94 -6.67 -6.44 -14.94
N THR A 95 -7.84 -7.10 -14.93
CA THR A 95 -8.39 -7.67 -16.15
C THR A 95 -8.87 -6.55 -17.07
N GLY A 96 -9.62 -5.59 -16.54
CA GLY A 96 -10.15 -4.45 -17.29
C GLY A 96 -9.09 -3.42 -17.72
N GLY A 97 -7.86 -3.54 -17.18
CA GLY A 97 -6.74 -2.69 -17.54
C GLY A 97 -6.88 -1.22 -17.13
N ASP A 98 -7.64 -0.92 -16.07
CA ASP A 98 -7.72 0.44 -15.54
C ASP A 98 -6.66 0.71 -14.47
N GLU A 99 -5.48 1.11 -14.92
CA GLU A 99 -4.33 1.46 -14.06
C GLU A 99 -4.65 2.56 -13.04
N ARG A 100 -5.66 3.40 -13.27
CA ARG A 100 -6.08 4.43 -12.32
C ARG A 100 -6.54 3.83 -11.00
N LEU A 101 -7.23 2.68 -11.04
CA LEU A 101 -7.65 1.96 -9.85
C LEU A 101 -6.47 1.30 -9.12
N ALA A 102 -5.49 0.76 -9.87
CA ALA A 102 -4.28 0.19 -9.29
C ALA A 102 -3.48 1.26 -8.53
N ALA A 103 -3.27 2.43 -9.13
CA ALA A 103 -2.62 3.57 -8.48
C ALA A 103 -3.39 4.07 -7.25
N ALA A 104 -4.73 4.18 -7.35
CA ALA A 104 -5.56 4.55 -6.20
C ALA A 104 -5.48 3.54 -5.06
N TYR A 105 -5.38 2.24 -5.38
CA TYR A 105 -5.16 1.19 -4.41
C TYR A 105 -3.79 1.33 -3.72
N GLU A 106 -2.71 1.53 -4.48
CA GLU A 106 -1.36 1.74 -3.93
C GLU A 106 -1.30 2.96 -3.00
N ASP A 107 -1.92 4.08 -3.40
CA ASP A 107 -2.04 5.28 -2.55
C ASP A 107 -2.79 4.98 -1.23
N CYS A 108 -3.83 4.14 -1.27
CA CYS A 108 -4.55 3.73 -0.07
C CYS A 108 -3.75 2.75 0.80
N VAL A 109 -2.94 1.88 0.18
CA VAL A 109 -1.98 1.03 0.89
C VAL A 109 -0.94 1.88 1.62
N GLN A 110 -0.42 2.94 1.00
CA GLN A 110 0.52 3.86 1.64
C GLN A 110 -0.08 4.49 2.91
N LYS A 111 -1.31 4.99 2.84
CA LYS A 111 -2.02 5.55 4.02
C LYS A 111 -2.24 4.49 5.11
N ALA A 112 -2.54 3.26 4.72
CA ALA A 112 -2.69 2.15 5.66
C ALA A 112 -1.36 1.77 6.30
N PHE A 113 -0.26 1.80 5.53
CA PHE A 113 1.10 1.59 6.01
C PHE A 113 1.48 2.62 7.08
N GLU A 114 1.29 3.91 6.82
CA GLU A 114 1.57 4.99 7.78
C GLU A 114 0.81 4.80 9.11
N ARG A 115 -0.47 4.42 9.01
CA ARG A 115 -1.30 4.13 10.20
C ARG A 115 -0.82 2.89 10.96
N LEU A 116 -0.32 1.87 10.28
CA LEU A 116 0.26 0.68 10.90
C LEU A 116 1.59 1.02 11.57
N GLU A 117 2.48 1.73 10.88
CA GLU A 117 3.78 2.15 11.39
C GLU A 117 3.65 3.05 12.63
N ALA A 118 2.66 3.95 12.66
CA ALA A 118 2.37 4.78 13.84
C ALA A 118 2.04 3.95 15.10
N MET A 119 1.65 2.68 14.93
CA MET A 119 1.36 1.74 16.03
C MET A 119 2.52 0.77 16.29
N ALA A 120 3.64 0.89 15.59
CA ALA A 120 4.85 0.12 15.84
C ALA A 120 5.32 0.37 17.28
N ALA A 121 5.68 -0.71 17.97
CA ALA A 121 6.00 -0.66 19.37
C ALA A 121 7.09 -1.67 19.75
N VAL A 122 7.71 -1.45 20.89
CA VAL A 122 8.68 -2.34 21.52
C VAL A 122 8.26 -2.64 22.95
N ARG A 123 8.78 -3.72 23.55
CA ARG A 123 8.51 -3.99 24.97
C ARG A 123 9.22 -2.98 25.86
N ARG A 124 8.54 -2.44 26.87
CA ARG A 124 9.19 -1.72 27.97
C ARG A 124 9.97 -2.73 28.80
N ARG A 125 11.27 -2.49 29.00
CA ARG A 125 12.15 -3.35 29.81
C ARG A 125 13.11 -2.51 30.65
N GLN A 126 12.56 -1.52 31.36
CA GLN A 126 13.31 -0.65 32.27
C GLN A 126 12.71 -0.71 33.68
N GLY A 127 13.56 -0.65 34.70
CA GLY A 127 13.15 -0.61 36.11
C GLY A 127 12.27 -1.80 36.51
N ALA A 128 11.17 -1.52 37.20
CA ALA A 128 10.22 -2.54 37.65
C ALA A 128 9.51 -3.29 36.50
N LEU A 129 9.57 -2.78 35.26
CA LEU A 129 8.88 -3.33 34.09
C LEU A 129 9.71 -4.35 33.30
N VAL A 130 10.91 -4.74 33.76
CA VAL A 130 11.78 -5.68 33.05
C VAL A 130 11.09 -7.02 32.70
N ARG A 131 10.09 -7.42 33.51
CA ARG A 131 9.28 -8.62 33.31
C ARG A 131 7.86 -8.37 32.79
N SER A 132 7.46 -7.12 32.52
CA SER A 132 6.11 -6.84 32.03
C SER A 132 6.00 -7.02 30.51
N GLU A 133 4.77 -7.20 30.04
CA GLU A 133 4.42 -7.23 28.62
C GLU A 133 4.00 -5.84 28.11
N ASP A 134 4.33 -4.79 28.85
CA ASP A 134 3.98 -3.42 28.49
C ASP A 134 4.71 -2.98 27.23
N LEU A 135 4.00 -2.19 26.42
CA LEU A 135 4.47 -1.74 25.13
C LEU A 135 4.71 -0.23 25.16
N ALA A 136 5.83 0.20 24.56
CA ALA A 136 6.10 1.58 24.23
C ALA A 136 5.95 1.74 22.72
N VAL A 137 5.07 2.65 22.29
CA VAL A 137 4.92 3.00 20.88
C VAL A 137 6.15 3.77 20.44
N THR A 138 6.82 3.28 19.41
CA THR A 138 8.00 3.89 18.79
C THR A 138 7.66 4.59 17.48
N GLY A 139 6.55 4.21 16.84
CA GLY A 139 6.04 4.87 15.64
C GLY A 139 6.93 4.72 14.41
N ASN A 140 7.86 3.76 14.40
CA ASN A 140 8.77 3.53 13.28
C ASN A 140 8.99 2.03 13.04
N GLY A 141 9.12 1.65 11.77
CA GLY A 141 9.42 0.29 11.35
C GLY A 141 10.27 0.25 10.09
N VAL A 142 10.81 -0.93 9.79
CA VAL A 142 11.54 -1.21 8.54
C VAL A 142 10.71 -2.22 7.77
N ALA A 143 10.08 -1.83 6.67
CA ALA A 143 9.23 -2.73 5.90
C ALA A 143 9.67 -2.85 4.44
N ALA A 144 9.71 -4.08 3.95
CA ALA A 144 9.76 -4.34 2.52
C ALA A 144 8.33 -4.40 1.97
N VAL A 145 8.01 -3.54 1.00
CA VAL A 145 6.67 -3.43 0.42
C VAL A 145 6.65 -4.00 -0.99
N PHE A 146 5.83 -5.01 -1.23
CA PHE A 146 5.65 -5.66 -2.54
C PHE A 146 4.19 -5.57 -2.98
N HIS A 147 3.95 -5.10 -4.21
CA HIS A 147 2.62 -4.99 -4.79
C HIS A 147 2.39 -6.10 -5.82
N HIS A 148 1.29 -6.84 -5.65
CA HIS A 148 0.90 -7.96 -6.49
C HIS A 148 -0.49 -7.74 -7.08
N ASN A 149 -0.73 -8.34 -8.24
CA ASN A 149 -1.97 -8.19 -8.99
C ASN A 149 -2.67 -9.52 -9.31
N THR A 150 -2.09 -10.66 -8.94
CA THR A 150 -2.58 -11.98 -9.33
C THR A 150 -2.57 -12.94 -8.15
N SER A 151 -3.62 -13.73 -8.01
CA SER A 151 -3.76 -14.73 -6.95
C SER A 151 -3.02 -16.04 -7.29
N ARG A 152 -2.94 -16.93 -6.30
CA ARG A 152 -2.52 -18.34 -6.49
C ARG A 152 -3.35 -19.16 -7.47
N MET A 153 -4.52 -18.68 -7.87
CA MET A 153 -5.35 -19.35 -8.88
C MET A 153 -5.38 -18.58 -10.20
N LEU A 154 -4.40 -17.69 -10.41
CA LEU A 154 -4.29 -16.80 -11.56
C LEU A 154 -5.45 -15.82 -11.70
N ASP A 155 -6.22 -15.63 -10.63
CA ASP A 155 -7.29 -14.64 -10.61
C ASP A 155 -6.74 -13.23 -10.40
N PRO A 156 -7.39 -12.18 -10.96
CA PRO A 156 -7.00 -10.80 -10.69
C PRO A 156 -7.17 -10.47 -9.21
N GLN A 157 -6.10 -10.12 -8.53
CA GLN A 157 -6.11 -9.88 -7.08
C GLN A 157 -5.07 -8.83 -6.73
N LEU A 158 -5.50 -7.58 -6.57
CA LEU A 158 -4.64 -6.53 -6.02
C LEU A 158 -4.42 -6.81 -4.53
N HIS A 159 -3.17 -7.05 -4.17
CA HIS A 159 -2.75 -7.21 -2.79
C HIS A 159 -1.30 -6.76 -2.59
N SER A 160 -0.99 -6.29 -1.38
CA SER A 160 0.34 -5.79 -1.04
C SER A 160 0.84 -6.46 0.22
N HIS A 161 2.05 -6.96 0.18
CA HIS A 161 2.78 -7.48 1.33
C HIS A 161 3.57 -6.33 1.96
N LEU A 162 3.25 -5.99 3.21
CA LEU A 162 3.98 -5.04 4.04
C LEU A 162 4.80 -5.85 5.05
N VAL A 163 6.01 -6.24 4.64
CA VAL A 163 6.84 -7.18 5.40
C VAL A 163 7.74 -6.40 6.34
N PHE A 164 7.26 -6.16 7.55
CA PHE A 164 8.05 -5.50 8.59
C PHE A 164 9.13 -6.43 9.10
N ALA A 165 10.39 -6.00 9.04
CA ALA A 165 11.46 -6.60 9.83
C ALA A 165 11.06 -6.57 11.31
N ASN A 166 11.50 -7.58 12.07
CA ASN A 166 11.25 -7.64 13.51
C ASN A 166 12.13 -6.63 14.26
N LEU A 167 11.99 -5.35 13.91
CA LEU A 167 12.95 -4.30 14.18
C LEU A 167 12.22 -2.95 14.28
N SER A 168 12.44 -2.25 15.38
CA SER A 168 11.98 -0.87 15.59
C SER A 168 12.97 -0.15 16.49
N TYR A 169 13.22 1.12 16.22
CA TYR A 169 14.16 1.94 16.96
C TYR A 169 13.46 2.61 18.14
N ASP A 170 14.01 2.46 19.33
CA ASP A 170 13.55 3.14 20.52
C ASP A 170 14.49 4.32 20.82
N PRO A 171 14.05 5.58 20.61
CA PRO A 171 14.89 6.75 20.82
C PRO A 171 15.19 7.01 22.30
N GLU A 172 14.31 6.61 23.22
CA GLU A 172 14.56 6.77 24.67
C GLU A 172 15.68 5.84 25.13
N ARG A 173 15.77 4.65 24.52
CA ARG A 173 16.81 3.65 24.80
C ARG A 173 18.01 3.73 23.86
N GLY A 174 17.97 4.58 22.85
CA GLY A 174 19.04 4.78 21.87
C GLY A 174 19.40 3.53 21.08
N GLY A 175 18.44 2.64 20.77
CA GLY A 175 18.77 1.35 20.17
C GLY A 175 17.63 0.64 19.47
N TRP A 176 18.00 -0.39 18.72
CA TRP A 176 17.07 -1.24 17.99
C TRP A 176 16.55 -2.40 18.84
N PHE A 177 15.23 -2.61 18.82
CA PHE A 177 14.56 -3.67 19.56
C PHE A 177 13.61 -4.47 18.66
N ALA A 178 13.12 -5.59 19.19
CA ALA A 178 12.17 -6.43 18.48
C ALA A 178 10.79 -5.76 18.39
N LEU A 179 10.34 -5.50 17.16
CA LEU A 179 9.00 -5.01 16.87
C LEU A 179 7.93 -5.93 17.49
N GLN A 180 7.04 -5.33 18.27
CA GLN A 180 5.86 -5.97 18.82
C GLN A 180 4.65 -5.60 17.95
N PRO A 181 4.12 -6.53 17.13
CA PRO A 181 3.04 -6.22 16.17
C PRO A 181 1.66 -6.11 16.83
N ARG A 182 1.56 -6.30 18.16
CA ARG A 182 0.28 -6.41 18.88
C ARG A 182 -0.60 -5.18 18.67
N LEU A 183 -0.05 -3.98 18.92
CA LEU A 183 -0.80 -2.73 18.77
C LEU A 183 -1.18 -2.46 17.31
N MET A 184 -0.31 -2.82 16.36
CA MET A 184 -0.60 -2.74 14.93
C MET A 184 -1.78 -3.65 14.55
N ALA A 185 -1.78 -4.90 15.02
CA ALA A 185 -2.84 -5.86 14.75
C ALA A 185 -4.18 -5.44 15.38
N GLU A 186 -4.15 -4.97 16.63
CA GLU A 186 -5.33 -4.44 17.33
C GLU A 186 -5.90 -3.20 16.62
N ALA A 187 -5.05 -2.23 16.26
CA ALA A 187 -5.47 -1.05 15.50
C ALA A 187 -6.01 -1.40 14.11
N SER A 188 -5.42 -2.41 13.46
CA SER A 188 -5.87 -2.94 12.17
C SER A 188 -7.28 -3.48 12.24
N ALA A 189 -7.56 -4.35 13.21
CA ALA A 189 -8.88 -4.91 13.45
C ALA A 189 -9.90 -3.82 13.85
N ARG A 190 -9.51 -2.89 14.73
CA ARG A 190 -10.39 -1.86 15.27
C ARG A 190 -10.76 -0.78 14.26
N SER A 191 -9.83 -0.36 13.40
CA SER A 191 -10.05 0.87 12.61
C SER A 191 -9.32 0.98 11.28
N ILE A 192 -8.06 0.54 11.16
CA ILE A 192 -7.26 0.80 9.94
C ILE A 192 -7.86 0.08 8.73
N ARG A 193 -8.38 -1.15 8.92
CA ARG A 193 -9.07 -1.90 7.87
C ARG A 193 -10.26 -1.13 7.31
N GLY A 194 -11.13 -0.61 8.17
CA GLY A 194 -12.29 0.16 7.76
C GLY A 194 -11.91 1.49 7.09
N GLN A 195 -10.87 2.16 7.59
CA GLN A 195 -10.33 3.37 6.98
C GLN A 195 -9.79 3.10 5.57
N PHE A 196 -9.02 2.02 5.38
CA PHE A 196 -8.54 1.60 4.06
C PHE A 196 -9.69 1.38 3.07
N HIS A 197 -10.75 0.67 3.49
CA HIS A 197 -11.90 0.43 2.62
C HIS A 197 -12.63 1.74 2.27
N ARG A 198 -12.81 2.65 3.22
CA ARG A 198 -13.43 3.98 2.96
C ARG A 198 -12.58 4.86 2.04
N ASP A 199 -11.27 4.86 2.23
CA ASP A 199 -10.34 5.63 1.39
C ASP A 199 -10.38 5.12 -0.05
N LEU A 200 -10.34 3.79 -0.23
CA LEU A 200 -10.38 3.17 -1.55
C LEU A 200 -11.75 3.33 -2.22
N GLU A 201 -12.84 3.20 -1.46
CA GLU A 201 -14.18 3.40 -1.98
C GLU A 201 -14.37 4.83 -2.51
N ARG A 202 -13.91 5.83 -1.75
CA ARG A 202 -13.90 7.24 -2.18
C ARG A 202 -13.09 7.41 -3.46
N ALA A 203 -11.88 6.86 -3.51
CA ALA A 203 -11.05 6.94 -4.70
C ALA A 203 -11.70 6.27 -5.93
N CYS A 204 -12.43 5.17 -5.75
CA CYS A 204 -13.20 4.55 -6.83
C CYS A 204 -14.30 5.49 -7.34
N ARG A 205 -15.03 6.17 -6.44
CA ARG A 205 -16.06 7.16 -6.83
C ARG A 205 -15.45 8.33 -7.58
N ASP A 206 -14.33 8.86 -7.10
CA ASP A 206 -13.60 9.97 -7.75
C ASP A 206 -13.11 9.57 -9.16
N LEU A 207 -12.87 8.28 -9.39
CA LEU A 207 -12.51 7.72 -10.70
C LEU A 207 -13.69 7.41 -11.62
N GLY A 208 -14.91 7.73 -11.18
CA GLY A 208 -16.15 7.61 -11.95
C GLY A 208 -16.90 6.30 -11.76
N TYR A 209 -16.55 5.49 -10.76
CA TYR A 209 -17.22 4.22 -10.47
C TYR A 209 -18.33 4.38 -9.43
N ARG A 210 -19.42 3.63 -9.60
CA ARG A 210 -20.42 3.44 -8.53
C ARG A 210 -19.98 2.34 -7.58
N THR A 211 -20.22 2.55 -6.30
CA THR A 211 -19.89 1.58 -5.25
C THR A 211 -21.12 1.25 -4.42
N GLU A 212 -21.15 0.04 -3.88
CA GLU A 212 -22.12 -0.39 -2.88
C GLU A 212 -21.43 -1.08 -1.72
N SER A 213 -21.95 -0.88 -0.51
CA SER A 213 -21.41 -1.46 0.71
C SER A 213 -21.74 -2.95 0.81
N VAL A 214 -20.78 -3.76 1.22
CA VAL A 214 -20.93 -5.20 1.46
C VAL A 214 -20.24 -5.54 2.78
N GLY A 215 -21.02 -5.65 3.86
CA GLY A 215 -20.49 -5.80 5.23
C GLY A 215 -19.59 -4.61 5.61
N GLU A 216 -18.37 -4.91 6.06
CA GLU A 216 -17.33 -3.89 6.35
C GLU A 216 -16.50 -3.47 5.12
N SER A 217 -16.86 -3.95 3.93
CA SER A 217 -16.19 -3.68 2.66
C SER A 217 -17.17 -3.02 1.68
N PHE A 218 -16.76 -2.88 0.42
CA PHE A 218 -17.59 -2.44 -0.69
C PHE A 218 -17.28 -3.24 -1.95
N ARG A 219 -18.11 -3.10 -2.98
CA ARG A 219 -17.84 -3.55 -4.35
C ARG A 219 -18.17 -2.47 -5.37
N LEU A 220 -17.64 -2.60 -6.59
CA LEU A 220 -18.06 -1.79 -7.73
C LEU A 220 -19.43 -2.28 -8.19
N ALA A 221 -20.47 -1.46 -8.00
CA ALA A 221 -21.86 -1.87 -8.13
C ALA A 221 -22.20 -2.36 -9.55
N ASP A 222 -21.54 -1.78 -10.54
CA ASP A 222 -21.81 -2.02 -11.96
C ASP A 222 -21.13 -3.27 -12.53
N LEU A 223 -20.27 -3.94 -11.75
CA LEU A 223 -19.70 -5.21 -12.17
C LEU A 223 -20.74 -6.31 -11.96
N ASN A 224 -20.86 -7.26 -12.88
CA ASN A 224 -21.75 -8.41 -12.67
C ASN A 224 -21.21 -9.31 -11.53
N PRO A 225 -22.00 -9.65 -10.50
CA PRO A 225 -21.57 -10.58 -9.45
C PRO A 225 -21.08 -11.95 -9.97
N SER A 226 -21.60 -12.43 -11.12
CA SER A 226 -21.12 -13.68 -11.73
C SER A 226 -19.64 -13.59 -12.15
N HIS A 227 -19.19 -12.42 -12.63
CA HIS A 227 -17.78 -12.19 -12.97
C HIS A 227 -16.89 -12.27 -11.74
N GLU A 228 -17.34 -11.74 -10.60
CA GLU A 228 -16.63 -11.88 -9.33
C GLU A 228 -16.50 -13.34 -8.91
N ARG A 229 -17.58 -14.12 -9.05
CA ARG A 229 -17.56 -15.55 -8.75
C ARG A 229 -16.61 -16.32 -9.67
N HIS A 230 -16.67 -16.13 -10.99
CA HIS A 230 -15.79 -16.79 -11.96
C HIS A 230 -14.31 -16.46 -11.74
N MET A 231 -14.01 -15.32 -11.14
CA MET A 231 -12.65 -14.92 -10.81
C MET A 231 -12.28 -15.16 -9.35
N SER A 232 -13.05 -15.94 -8.59
CA SER A 232 -12.77 -16.23 -7.17
C SER A 232 -12.48 -17.70 -6.95
N GLN A 233 -11.62 -18.28 -7.78
CA GLN A 233 -11.34 -19.73 -7.79
C GLN A 233 -10.79 -20.22 -6.45
N ARG A 234 -9.99 -19.40 -5.75
CA ARG A 234 -9.50 -19.75 -4.42
C ARG A 234 -10.60 -19.83 -3.36
N ALA A 235 -11.61 -18.96 -3.43
CA ALA A 235 -12.76 -19.00 -2.54
C ALA A 235 -13.62 -20.23 -2.84
N ILE A 236 -13.88 -20.49 -4.13
CA ILE A 236 -14.61 -21.67 -4.61
C ILE A 236 -13.93 -22.97 -4.14
N GLN A 237 -12.61 -23.09 -4.29
CA GLN A 237 -11.85 -24.24 -3.78
C GLN A 237 -12.02 -24.44 -2.27
N ARG A 238 -12.02 -23.34 -1.50
CA ARG A 238 -12.21 -23.41 -0.06
C ARG A 238 -13.64 -23.87 0.29
N GLU A 239 -14.65 -23.35 -0.39
CA GLU A 239 -16.05 -23.76 -0.21
C GLU A 239 -16.22 -25.25 -0.48
N PHE A 240 -15.69 -25.76 -1.60
CA PHE A 240 -15.76 -27.18 -1.91
C PHE A 240 -15.01 -28.06 -0.90
N PHE A 241 -13.85 -27.61 -0.42
CA PHE A 241 -13.13 -28.31 0.64
C PHE A 241 -13.96 -28.39 1.93
N GLU A 242 -14.50 -27.26 2.39
CA GLU A 242 -15.32 -27.22 3.61
C GLU A 242 -16.57 -28.10 3.47
N GLN A 243 -17.21 -28.10 2.30
CA GLN A 243 -18.34 -28.97 2.00
C GLN A 243 -17.96 -30.45 2.05
N ARG A 244 -16.92 -30.88 1.32
CA ARG A 244 -16.48 -32.28 1.31
C ARG A 244 -16.02 -32.75 2.69
N TYR A 245 -15.34 -31.87 3.43
CA TYR A 245 -14.92 -32.17 4.79
C TYR A 245 -16.15 -32.45 5.67
N ARG A 246 -17.22 -31.67 5.52
CA ARG A 246 -18.49 -31.89 6.23
C ARG A 246 -19.21 -33.16 5.81
N GLU A 247 -19.28 -33.43 4.51
CA GLU A 247 -19.88 -34.67 3.98
C GLU A 247 -19.15 -35.91 4.48
N LEU A 248 -17.82 -35.83 4.61
CA LEU A 248 -17.01 -36.96 5.05
C LEU A 248 -16.99 -37.12 6.57
N PHE A 249 -16.66 -36.07 7.31
CA PHE A 249 -16.41 -36.13 8.76
C PHE A 249 -17.63 -35.72 9.62
N GLY A 250 -18.76 -35.36 9.00
CA GLY A 250 -19.96 -34.88 9.71
C GLY A 250 -19.79 -33.55 10.44
N THR A 251 -18.64 -32.88 10.28
CA THR A 251 -18.26 -31.66 11.02
C THR A 251 -17.59 -30.66 10.09
N SER A 252 -17.56 -29.37 10.47
CA SER A 252 -16.82 -28.37 9.69
C SER A 252 -15.34 -28.36 10.10
N PRO A 253 -14.41 -28.15 9.16
CA PRO A 253 -13.00 -28.05 9.49
C PRO A 253 -12.74 -26.79 10.32
N ASP A 254 -11.79 -26.88 11.27
CA ASP A 254 -11.37 -25.70 12.02
C ASP A 254 -10.55 -24.73 11.15
N LYS A 255 -10.33 -23.51 11.65
CA LYS A 255 -9.58 -22.46 10.95
C LYS A 255 -8.15 -22.90 10.59
N LYS A 256 -7.48 -23.62 11.50
CA LYS A 256 -6.09 -24.07 11.30
C LYS A 256 -6.02 -25.08 10.16
N ARG A 257 -7.01 -25.95 10.05
CA ARG A 257 -7.12 -26.96 9.01
C ARG A 257 -7.39 -26.33 7.66
N VAL A 258 -8.26 -25.32 7.59
CA VAL A 258 -8.48 -24.51 6.38
C VAL A 258 -7.20 -23.78 5.96
N GLU A 259 -6.44 -23.22 6.90
CA GLU A 259 -5.14 -22.61 6.59
C GLU A 259 -4.12 -23.61 6.06
N GLN A 260 -4.07 -24.82 6.61
CA GLN A 260 -3.24 -25.92 6.09
C GLN A 260 -3.68 -26.32 4.68
N PHE A 261 -5.00 -26.37 4.42
CA PHE A 261 -5.53 -26.56 3.07
C PHE A 261 -5.01 -25.52 2.08
N ILE A 262 -4.87 -24.27 2.54
CA ILE A 262 -4.34 -23.17 1.73
C ILE A 262 -2.82 -23.24 1.52
N LYS A 263 -2.08 -23.80 2.48
CA LYS A 263 -0.61 -23.77 2.50
C LYS A 263 0.02 -25.04 1.93
N ASP A 264 -0.58 -26.21 2.11
CA ASP A 264 0.03 -27.52 1.81
C ASP A 264 0.03 -27.86 0.30
N ARG A 265 1.17 -28.39 -0.19
CA ARG A 265 1.24 -29.02 -1.51
C ARG A 265 0.41 -30.30 -1.53
N LYS A 266 0.02 -30.76 -2.72
CA LYS A 266 -0.82 -31.94 -2.92
C LYS A 266 -0.34 -33.16 -2.12
N GLN A 267 0.96 -33.46 -2.14
CA GLN A 267 1.51 -34.60 -1.40
C GLN A 267 1.35 -34.46 0.13
N ALA A 268 1.77 -33.33 0.72
CA ALA A 268 1.66 -33.09 2.15
C ALA A 268 0.19 -33.10 2.63
N ALA A 269 -0.70 -32.57 1.79
CA ALA A 269 -2.13 -32.58 2.01
C ALA A 269 -2.74 -33.99 1.99
N THR A 270 -2.32 -34.82 1.04
CA THR A 270 -2.74 -36.21 0.89
C THR A 270 -2.36 -37.01 2.14
N GLN A 271 -1.08 -36.94 2.53
CA GLN A 271 -0.59 -37.62 3.74
C GLN A 271 -1.31 -37.15 5.01
N ARG A 272 -1.64 -35.85 5.10
CA ARG A 272 -2.40 -35.32 6.24
C ARG A 272 -3.82 -35.84 6.25
N PHE A 273 -4.49 -35.82 5.09
CA PHE A 273 -5.84 -36.35 4.93
C PHE A 273 -5.90 -37.83 5.30
N GLU A 274 -4.96 -38.66 4.83
CA GLU A 274 -4.89 -40.08 5.17
C GLU A 274 -4.77 -40.32 6.68
N ARG A 275 -3.92 -39.54 7.37
CA ARG A 275 -3.79 -39.60 8.83
C ARG A 275 -5.07 -39.20 9.55
N GLU A 276 -5.70 -38.10 9.14
CA GLU A 276 -6.96 -37.63 9.72
C GLU A 276 -8.10 -38.64 9.49
N TYR A 277 -8.18 -39.19 8.29
CA TYR A 277 -9.16 -40.21 7.93
C TYR A 277 -8.97 -41.48 8.77
N HIS A 278 -7.74 -41.97 8.90
CA HIS A 278 -7.43 -43.12 9.73
C HIS A 278 -7.76 -42.87 11.21
N ALA A 279 -7.44 -41.68 11.73
CA ALA A 279 -7.76 -41.31 13.10
C ALA A 279 -9.27 -41.26 13.36
N PHE A 280 -10.07 -40.83 12.38
CA PHE A 280 -11.52 -40.69 12.53
C PHE A 280 -12.28 -42.01 12.29
N PHE A 281 -11.87 -42.79 11.28
CA PHE A 281 -12.60 -44.00 10.85
C PHE A 281 -11.93 -45.32 11.25
N GLY A 282 -10.72 -45.30 11.82
CA GLY A 282 -9.97 -46.51 12.19
C GLY A 282 -9.46 -47.35 11.01
N ARG A 283 -9.47 -46.80 9.79
CA ARG A 283 -9.03 -47.47 8.57
C ARG A 283 -8.46 -46.49 7.56
N ALA A 284 -7.64 -46.98 6.64
CA ALA A 284 -7.17 -46.16 5.52
C ALA A 284 -8.31 -45.77 4.57
N PRO A 285 -8.29 -44.56 3.96
CA PRO A 285 -9.22 -44.20 2.91
C PRO A 285 -8.98 -45.03 1.65
N SER A 286 -10.02 -45.25 0.86
CA SER A 286 -9.84 -45.84 -0.48
C SER A 286 -9.08 -44.88 -1.40
N SER A 287 -8.45 -45.39 -2.46
CA SER A 287 -7.82 -44.55 -3.48
C SER A 287 -8.81 -43.57 -4.10
N LYS A 288 -10.07 -43.99 -4.30
CA LYS A 288 -11.15 -43.12 -4.79
C LYS A 288 -11.48 -42.01 -3.80
N THR A 289 -11.66 -42.34 -2.51
CA THR A 289 -11.93 -41.34 -1.45
C THR A 289 -10.82 -40.30 -1.37
N THR A 290 -9.56 -40.75 -1.46
CA THR A 290 -8.40 -39.87 -1.46
C THR A 290 -8.36 -38.99 -2.70
N ALA A 291 -8.57 -39.57 -3.88
CA ALA A 291 -8.64 -38.82 -5.13
C ALA A 291 -9.78 -37.79 -5.12
N ASP A 292 -10.97 -38.16 -4.66
CA ASP A 292 -12.13 -37.28 -4.56
C ASP A 292 -11.88 -36.14 -3.57
N PHE A 293 -11.30 -36.40 -2.40
CA PHE A 293 -10.98 -35.36 -1.43
C PHE A 293 -9.89 -34.40 -1.94
N VAL A 294 -8.89 -34.94 -2.63
CA VAL A 294 -7.74 -34.18 -3.14
C VAL A 294 -8.00 -33.61 -4.55
N ARG A 295 -9.12 -33.92 -5.21
CA ARG A 295 -9.44 -33.47 -6.58
C ARG A 295 -9.45 -31.95 -6.72
N ASP A 296 -9.99 -31.26 -5.72
CA ASP A 296 -10.09 -29.80 -5.72
C ASP A 296 -8.89 -29.17 -5.01
N TRP A 297 -7.95 -30.02 -4.56
CA TRP A 297 -6.64 -29.58 -4.11
C TRP A 297 -5.90 -29.02 -5.30
N ARG A 298 -5.12 -27.96 -5.05
CA ARG A 298 -4.28 -27.23 -6.00
C ARG A 298 -4.09 -27.97 -7.33
N SER A 299 -4.65 -27.43 -8.41
CA SER A 299 -4.17 -27.78 -9.75
C SER A 299 -2.66 -27.63 -9.75
N ASP A 300 -1.94 -28.58 -10.35
CA ASP A 300 -0.49 -28.47 -10.48
C ASP A 300 -0.16 -27.08 -11.03
N LYS A 301 0.82 -26.43 -10.39
CA LYS A 301 1.24 -25.08 -10.74
C LYS A 301 1.42 -25.04 -12.26
N MET A 302 0.81 -24.08 -12.96
CA MET A 302 1.25 -23.77 -14.32
C MET A 302 2.73 -23.39 -14.20
N ALA A 303 3.61 -24.31 -14.59
CA ALA A 303 5.04 -24.21 -14.32
C ALA A 303 5.67 -22.97 -14.97
N THR A 304 5.02 -22.41 -15.99
CA THR A 304 5.44 -21.20 -16.69
C THR A 304 4.21 -20.46 -17.25
N SER A 305 3.82 -19.35 -16.62
CA SER A 305 2.87 -18.41 -17.22
C SER A 305 3.57 -17.07 -17.47
N SER A 306 3.24 -16.40 -18.57
CA SER A 306 3.60 -15.00 -18.80
C SER A 306 2.43 -14.10 -18.42
N VAL A 307 2.64 -12.80 -18.20
CA VAL A 307 1.55 -11.81 -18.06
C VAL A 307 0.46 -12.03 -19.12
N ASN A 308 0.86 -12.19 -20.38
CA ASN A 308 -0.07 -12.39 -21.49
C ASN A 308 -0.91 -13.67 -21.35
N LYS A 309 -0.32 -14.78 -20.90
CA LYS A 309 -1.06 -16.03 -20.67
C LYS A 309 -2.03 -15.92 -19.50
N VAL A 310 -1.63 -15.24 -18.42
CA VAL A 310 -2.52 -14.98 -17.28
C VAL A 310 -3.70 -14.11 -17.72
N GLN A 311 -3.43 -13.04 -18.47
CA GLN A 311 -4.47 -12.15 -18.96
C GLN A 311 -5.44 -12.87 -19.91
N ALA A 312 -4.93 -13.71 -20.83
CA ALA A 312 -5.76 -14.52 -21.72
C ALA A 312 -6.66 -15.50 -20.94
N LEU A 313 -6.12 -16.16 -19.90
CA LEU A 313 -6.90 -17.03 -19.02
C LEU A 313 -8.00 -16.27 -18.29
N GLN A 314 -7.69 -15.07 -17.79
CA GLN A 314 -8.67 -14.21 -17.11
C GLN A 314 -9.79 -13.75 -18.07
N GLN A 315 -9.44 -13.37 -19.30
CA GLN A 315 -10.42 -13.02 -20.33
C GLN A 315 -11.28 -14.22 -20.71
N GLN A 316 -10.68 -15.40 -20.87
CA GLN A 316 -11.41 -16.64 -21.15
C GLN A 316 -12.43 -16.97 -20.06
N ARG A 317 -12.11 -16.74 -18.79
CA ARG A 317 -13.05 -16.95 -17.65
C ARG A 317 -14.24 -15.99 -17.66
N LEU A 318 -14.11 -14.79 -18.22
CA LEU A 318 -15.24 -13.87 -18.39
C LEU A 318 -16.10 -14.22 -19.59
N GLY A 319 -15.51 -14.83 -20.61
CA GLY A 319 -16.13 -14.95 -21.94
C GLY A 319 -16.16 -13.61 -22.68
N ALA A 320 -16.59 -13.66 -23.94
CA ALA A 320 -16.60 -12.48 -24.82
C ALA A 320 -17.54 -11.37 -24.32
N GLU A 321 -18.74 -11.74 -23.86
CA GLU A 321 -19.73 -10.80 -23.33
C GLU A 321 -19.21 -10.13 -22.06
N GLY A 322 -18.75 -10.90 -21.07
CA GLY A 322 -18.21 -10.37 -19.84
C GLY A 322 -16.98 -9.49 -20.04
N TRP A 323 -16.17 -9.78 -21.05
CA TRP A 323 -15.06 -8.92 -21.45
C TRP A 323 -15.52 -7.57 -22.02
N GLU A 324 -16.52 -7.57 -22.90
CA GLU A 324 -17.06 -6.32 -23.45
C GLU A 324 -17.76 -5.49 -22.36
N ASP A 325 -18.50 -6.13 -21.46
CA ASP A 325 -19.12 -5.47 -20.29
C ASP A 325 -18.08 -4.74 -19.44
N LEU A 326 -16.96 -5.42 -19.16
CA LEU A 326 -15.86 -4.85 -18.38
C LEU A 326 -15.24 -3.63 -19.09
N LYS A 327 -15.02 -3.72 -20.41
CA LYS A 327 -14.51 -2.59 -21.21
C LYS A 327 -15.50 -1.42 -21.22
N ARG A 328 -16.80 -1.68 -21.39
CA ARG A 328 -17.84 -0.63 -21.35
C ARG A 328 -17.88 0.06 -19.99
N LEU A 329 -17.76 -0.70 -18.90
CA LEU A 329 -17.68 -0.18 -17.53
C LEU A 329 -16.48 0.76 -17.35
N VAL A 330 -15.29 0.38 -17.81
CA VAL A 330 -14.08 1.22 -17.74
C VAL A 330 -14.23 2.49 -18.57
N ARG A 331 -14.74 2.39 -19.82
CA ARG A 331 -14.98 3.56 -20.69
C ARG A 331 -15.95 4.55 -20.05
N ARG A 332 -17.06 4.06 -19.48
CA ARG A 332 -18.04 4.90 -18.79
C ARG A 332 -17.42 5.61 -17.60
N ALA A 333 -16.67 4.90 -16.75
CA ALA A 333 -16.02 5.51 -15.59
C ALA A 333 -15.02 6.61 -16.00
N LYS A 334 -14.26 6.41 -17.08
CA LYS A 334 -13.37 7.44 -17.64
C LYS A 334 -14.16 8.68 -18.08
N ALA A 335 -15.28 8.51 -18.78
CA ALA A 335 -16.14 9.61 -19.21
C ALA A 335 -16.74 10.38 -18.01
N THR A 336 -17.28 9.66 -17.01
CA THR A 336 -17.84 10.25 -15.78
C THR A 336 -16.80 11.09 -15.04
N ALA A 337 -15.58 10.58 -14.90
CA ALA A 337 -14.49 11.30 -14.22
C ALA A 337 -14.08 12.57 -14.99
N HIS A 338 -14.08 12.52 -16.32
CA HIS A 338 -13.76 13.68 -17.17
C HIS A 338 -14.81 14.79 -17.02
N SER A 339 -16.09 14.45 -17.19
CA SER A 339 -17.20 15.39 -17.02
C SER A 339 -17.24 15.98 -15.60
N SER A 340 -16.95 15.16 -14.57
CA SER A 340 -16.88 15.67 -13.20
C SER A 340 -15.74 16.67 -13.00
N ALA A 341 -14.59 16.45 -13.66
CA ALA A 341 -13.45 17.35 -13.60
C ALA A 341 -13.71 18.67 -14.34
N GLU A 342 -14.36 18.63 -15.50
CA GLU A 342 -14.77 19.81 -16.27
C GLU A 342 -15.77 20.66 -15.48
N ASN A 343 -16.84 20.07 -14.97
CA ASN A 343 -17.84 20.76 -14.13
C ASN A 343 -17.21 21.39 -12.88
N THR A 344 -16.22 20.73 -12.27
CA THR A 344 -15.51 21.29 -11.12
C THR A 344 -14.62 22.45 -11.53
N GLY A 345 -13.95 22.37 -12.69
CA GLY A 345 -13.16 23.45 -13.26
C GLY A 345 -14.02 24.68 -13.57
N GLU A 346 -15.16 24.48 -14.22
CA GLU A 346 -16.13 25.55 -14.51
C GLU A 346 -16.66 26.20 -13.23
N LYS A 347 -17.04 25.42 -12.21
CA LYS A 347 -17.47 25.97 -10.92
C LYS A 347 -16.40 26.79 -10.21
N VAL A 348 -15.14 26.34 -10.26
CA VAL A 348 -14.01 27.10 -9.68
C VAL A 348 -13.78 28.40 -10.45
N ILE A 349 -13.88 28.37 -11.78
CA ILE A 349 -13.79 29.57 -12.62
C ILE A 349 -14.94 30.52 -12.32
N GLU A 350 -16.19 30.05 -12.26
CA GLU A 350 -17.35 30.87 -11.89
C GLU A 350 -17.21 31.50 -10.49
N GLN A 351 -16.71 30.75 -9.51
CA GLN A 351 -16.48 31.27 -8.16
C GLN A 351 -15.36 32.33 -8.13
N SER A 352 -14.28 32.12 -8.90
CA SER A 352 -13.22 33.12 -9.04
C SER A 352 -13.71 34.37 -9.76
N VAL A 353 -14.48 34.23 -10.84
CA VAL A 353 -15.10 35.36 -11.55
C VAL A 353 -16.03 36.13 -10.63
N LYS A 354 -16.91 35.46 -9.87
CA LYS A 354 -17.79 36.11 -8.88
C LYS A 354 -17.02 36.87 -7.79
N LYS A 355 -15.92 36.32 -7.30
CA LYS A 355 -15.04 37.00 -6.34
C LYS A 355 -14.36 38.23 -6.94
N THR A 356 -13.88 38.14 -8.18
CA THR A 356 -13.29 39.28 -8.89
C THR A 356 -14.32 40.37 -9.18
N THR A 357 -15.56 40.00 -9.56
CA THR A 357 -16.64 40.98 -9.78
C THR A 357 -17.09 41.63 -8.48
N GLN A 358 -17.14 40.91 -7.36
CA GLN A 358 -17.41 41.50 -6.03
C GLN A 358 -16.27 42.41 -5.55
N ALA A 359 -15.01 42.06 -5.81
CA ALA A 359 -13.87 42.92 -5.50
C ALA A 359 -13.86 44.22 -6.35
N HIS A 360 -14.32 44.15 -7.60
CA HIS A 360 -14.52 45.33 -8.44
C HIS A 360 -15.73 46.19 -8.03
N ALA A 361 -16.80 45.59 -7.50
CA ALA A 361 -17.91 46.34 -6.94
C ALA A 361 -17.52 47.11 -5.66
N LEU A 362 -16.69 46.51 -4.80
CA LEU A 362 -16.20 47.14 -3.56
C LEU A 362 -15.14 48.24 -3.80
N THR A 363 -14.43 48.23 -4.93
CA THR A 363 -13.44 49.27 -5.26
C THR A 363 -14.06 50.51 -5.90
N ASN A 364 -15.23 50.38 -6.52
CA ASN A 364 -16.00 51.52 -7.05
C ASN A 364 -16.83 52.25 -5.97
N GLU A 365 -17.11 51.64 -4.81
CA GLU A 365 -17.76 52.34 -3.69
C GLU A 365 -16.79 53.20 -2.86
N VAL A 366 -15.48 52.92 -2.89
CA VAL A 366 -14.47 53.65 -2.10
C VAL A 366 -13.91 54.88 -2.83
N THR A 367 -14.10 55.00 -4.15
CA THR A 367 -13.53 56.09 -4.96
C THR A 367 -14.39 57.35 -5.05
N VAL A 368 -15.57 57.40 -4.41
CA VAL A 368 -16.45 58.59 -4.42
C VAL A 368 -16.30 59.48 -3.18
N SER A 369 -15.53 59.09 -2.15
CA SER A 369 -15.36 59.91 -0.93
C SER A 369 -13.88 60.16 -0.62
N GLY A 370 -13.25 61.13 -1.27
CA GLY A 370 -11.87 61.47 -0.92
C GLY A 370 -11.15 62.48 -1.80
N GLU A 371 -11.78 63.59 -2.17
CA GLU A 371 -11.05 64.76 -2.66
C GLU A 371 -11.04 65.87 -1.60
N LYS A 372 -9.85 66.16 -1.05
CA LYS A 372 -9.19 67.49 -1.10
C LYS A 372 -8.13 67.67 -0.01
N GLN A 373 -7.02 68.26 -0.46
CA GLN A 373 -6.02 69.12 0.21
C GLN A 373 -4.62 68.49 0.32
N HIS A 374 -3.75 68.78 -0.67
CA HIS A 374 -2.76 69.88 -0.71
C HIS A 374 -1.57 69.62 0.24
N ALA A 375 -0.41 69.21 -0.30
CA ALA A 375 0.72 70.06 -0.74
C ALA A 375 1.68 70.36 0.45
N ALA A 376 3.02 70.33 0.38
CA ALA A 376 3.97 70.29 -0.71
C ALA A 376 5.41 70.07 -0.14
N ILE A 377 6.39 69.76 -1.02
CA ILE A 377 7.79 70.28 -1.01
C ILE A 377 8.75 69.72 0.08
N THR A 378 9.99 69.23 -0.12
CA THR A 378 10.98 69.06 -1.23
C THR A 378 12.10 68.14 -0.68
N ALA A 379 12.61 67.17 -1.44
CA ALA A 379 13.86 67.14 -2.23
C ALA A 379 15.21 66.99 -1.46
N GLY A 380 16.06 66.08 -1.97
CA GLY A 380 17.50 65.97 -1.63
C GLY A 380 17.97 64.53 -1.38
N GLN A 381 18.13 63.71 -2.43
CA GLN A 381 19.41 63.32 -3.03
C GLN A 381 20.30 62.38 -2.18
N SER A 382 20.47 61.15 -2.69
CA SER A 382 21.64 60.28 -2.47
C SER A 382 22.81 60.74 -3.35
N PRO A 383 24.08 60.34 -3.08
CA PRO A 383 24.54 59.07 -3.65
C PRO A 383 25.70 58.32 -2.93
N SER A 384 25.75 57.02 -3.21
CA SER A 384 26.92 56.15 -3.51
C SER A 384 28.12 55.95 -2.57
N ALA A 385 28.49 54.65 -2.50
CA ALA A 385 29.85 54.05 -2.56
C ALA A 385 30.46 53.45 -1.26
N SER A 386 30.79 52.16 -1.38
CA SER A 386 31.47 51.23 -0.46
C SER A 386 33.01 51.46 -0.42
N PRO A 387 33.86 50.51 0.06
CA PRO A 387 33.88 49.62 1.25
C PRO A 387 35.26 49.67 1.99
N ALA A 388 35.39 49.20 3.25
CA ALA A 388 36.60 48.52 3.75
C ALA A 388 36.50 47.97 5.21
N GLN A 389 36.77 46.67 5.33
CA GLN A 389 37.67 45.96 6.28
C GLN A 389 37.53 46.06 7.83
N GLY A 390 36.97 44.99 8.42
CA GLY A 390 37.39 44.17 9.60
C GLY A 390 37.77 44.81 10.96
N PRO A 391 38.11 44.03 12.02
CA PRO A 391 37.66 42.69 12.45
C PRO A 391 37.18 42.64 13.94
N ASN A 392 36.68 41.48 14.38
CA ASN A 392 36.50 40.99 15.77
C ASN A 392 35.49 41.65 16.73
N SER A 393 34.50 40.87 17.16
CA SER A 393 34.42 40.42 18.57
C SER A 393 33.26 39.44 18.80
N ARG A 394 33.51 38.46 19.67
CA ARG A 394 32.58 37.46 20.20
C ARG A 394 31.55 38.13 21.12
N THR A 395 30.30 37.71 21.04
CA THR A 395 29.45 37.50 22.22
C THR A 395 28.36 36.45 21.96
N SER A 396 28.20 35.61 22.97
CA SER A 396 27.21 34.56 23.16
C SER A 396 25.77 35.11 23.29
N GLY A 397 24.76 34.35 22.85
CA GLY A 397 23.39 34.62 23.26
C GLY A 397 22.30 33.73 22.64
N LYS A 398 21.97 32.64 23.33
CA LYS A 398 20.64 32.02 23.52
C LYS A 398 19.74 31.68 22.29
N LEU A 399 19.54 30.36 22.18
CA LEU A 399 18.29 29.64 21.88
C LEU A 399 17.00 30.48 21.74
N HIS A 400 16.38 30.38 20.56
CA HIS A 400 14.92 30.40 20.44
C HIS A 400 14.46 29.30 19.49
N ASN A 401 13.57 28.46 20.03
CA ASN A 401 12.98 27.28 19.41
C ASN A 401 11.72 27.72 18.65
N GLY A 402 11.60 27.39 17.35
CA GLY A 402 10.40 27.76 16.59
C GLY A 402 10.43 27.41 15.11
N LYS A 403 9.95 26.21 14.77
CA LYS A 403 9.40 25.81 13.45
C LYS A 403 10.24 26.14 12.20
N THR A 404 11.29 25.35 11.97
CA THR A 404 11.80 25.08 10.61
C THR A 404 11.62 23.60 10.31
N VAL A 405 10.45 23.20 9.80
CA VAL A 405 10.37 22.00 8.96
C VAL A 405 11.21 22.33 7.74
N SER A 406 12.40 21.73 7.67
CA SER A 406 13.45 22.16 6.75
C SER A 406 12.93 22.15 5.31
N LEU A 407 13.32 23.17 4.55
CA LEU A 407 13.09 23.25 3.10
C LEU A 407 13.46 21.94 2.38
N GLU A 408 14.41 21.19 2.95
CA GLU A 408 14.95 19.93 2.45
C GLU A 408 13.94 18.79 2.41
N ALA A 409 13.06 18.62 3.40
CA ALA A 409 12.07 17.53 3.37
C ALA A 409 11.02 17.74 2.26
N ARG A 410 10.64 19.00 2.03
CA ARG A 410 9.75 19.38 0.91
C ARG A 410 10.45 19.21 -0.44
N GLU A 411 11.73 19.55 -0.51
CA GLU A 411 12.58 19.35 -1.69
C GLU A 411 12.76 17.87 -2.03
N ALA A 412 13.00 17.03 -1.02
CA ALA A 412 13.12 15.57 -1.16
C ALA A 412 11.83 14.94 -1.69
N LEU A 413 10.67 15.32 -1.13
CA LEU A 413 9.38 14.85 -1.61
C LEU A 413 9.07 15.32 -3.04
N ARG A 414 9.52 16.52 -3.43
CA ARG A 414 9.43 17.02 -4.82
C ARG A 414 10.28 16.16 -5.76
N ARG A 415 11.53 15.85 -5.38
CA ARG A 415 12.44 15.00 -6.16
C ARG A 415 11.91 13.59 -6.31
N TYR A 416 11.39 12.99 -5.24
CA TYR A 416 10.77 11.66 -5.25
C TYR A 416 9.59 11.59 -6.23
N ARG A 417 8.63 12.52 -6.12
CA ARG A 417 7.47 12.56 -7.03
C ARG A 417 7.88 12.76 -8.49
N ARG A 418 8.89 13.59 -8.74
CA ARG A 418 9.44 13.81 -10.08
C ARG A 418 10.10 12.54 -10.63
N GLY A 419 10.87 11.81 -9.81
CA GLY A 419 11.47 10.53 -10.17
C GLY A 419 10.42 9.47 -10.55
N MET A 420 9.35 9.36 -9.76
CA MET A 420 8.24 8.44 -10.04
C MET A 420 7.53 8.75 -11.37
N ALA A 421 7.30 10.02 -11.68
CA ALA A 421 6.70 10.41 -12.95
C ALA A 421 7.64 10.23 -14.15
N LEU A 422 8.95 10.43 -13.96
CA LEU A 422 9.95 10.20 -15.00
C LEU A 422 10.07 8.70 -15.32
N ALA A 423 10.08 7.85 -14.30
CA ALA A 423 10.05 6.40 -14.45
C ALA A 423 8.77 5.92 -15.15
N ALA A 424 7.62 6.52 -14.85
CA ALA A 424 6.37 6.25 -15.57
C ALA A 424 6.42 6.69 -17.03
N ALA A 425 7.02 7.85 -17.33
CA ALA A 425 7.18 8.34 -18.70
C ALA A 425 8.13 7.47 -19.54
N MET A 426 9.23 7.00 -18.95
CA MET A 426 10.16 6.07 -19.61
C MET A 426 9.54 4.71 -19.92
N ARG A 427 8.45 4.33 -19.22
CA ARG A 427 7.63 3.15 -19.52
C ARG A 427 6.52 3.41 -20.55
N GLY A 428 6.54 4.54 -21.25
CA GLY A 428 5.56 4.88 -22.29
C GLY A 428 4.34 5.68 -21.81
N HIS A 429 4.39 6.25 -20.60
CA HIS A 429 3.28 7.02 -20.02
C HIS A 429 3.64 8.51 -19.78
N PRO A 430 3.82 9.32 -20.84
CA PRO A 430 4.32 10.70 -20.74
C PRO A 430 3.39 11.66 -19.97
N GLN A 431 2.11 11.34 -19.86
CA GLN A 431 1.11 12.12 -19.11
C GLN A 431 1.43 12.28 -17.61
N ALA A 432 2.26 11.39 -17.03
CA ALA A 432 2.70 11.50 -15.64
C ALA A 432 3.57 12.76 -15.40
N LEU A 433 4.40 13.13 -16.39
CA LEU A 433 5.21 14.35 -16.34
C LEU A 433 4.36 15.61 -16.51
N LEU A 434 3.37 15.55 -17.39
CA LEU A 434 2.44 16.66 -17.64
C LEU A 434 1.68 17.05 -16.36
N ARG A 435 1.25 16.06 -15.57
CA ARG A 435 0.57 16.28 -14.27
C ARG A 435 1.46 16.95 -13.23
N ILE A 436 2.77 16.71 -13.26
CA ILE A 436 3.72 17.38 -12.35
C ILE A 436 3.95 18.83 -12.80
N GLN A 437 4.11 19.08 -14.11
CA GLN A 437 4.25 20.44 -14.66
C GLN A 437 3.02 21.30 -14.39
N LEU A 438 1.81 20.78 -14.62
CA LEU A 438 0.56 21.52 -14.37
C LEU A 438 0.38 21.84 -12.88
N ARG A 439 0.78 20.93 -11.97
CA ARG A 439 0.79 21.17 -10.52
C ARG A 439 1.85 22.19 -10.08
N ALA A 440 2.95 22.32 -10.81
CA ALA A 440 3.96 23.34 -10.55
C ALA A 440 3.52 24.72 -11.06
N GLN A 441 2.84 24.78 -12.21
CA GLN A 441 2.27 26.03 -12.75
C GLN A 441 1.14 26.59 -11.89
N ARG A 442 0.21 25.77 -11.38
CA ARG A 442 -0.85 26.23 -10.47
C ARG A 442 -0.30 26.90 -9.21
N ARG A 443 0.80 26.38 -8.64
CA ARG A 443 1.41 26.94 -7.43
C ARG A 443 2.11 28.28 -7.67
N ARG A 444 2.58 28.57 -8.89
CA ARG A 444 3.17 29.87 -9.25
C ARG A 444 2.12 30.96 -9.45
N HIS A 445 0.86 30.59 -9.63
CA HIS A 445 -0.27 31.52 -9.67
C HIS A 445 -0.90 31.76 -8.28
N GLU A 446 -0.55 30.94 -7.29
CA GLU A 446 -1.05 31.02 -5.90
C GLU A 446 -0.04 31.66 -4.93
N SER A 447 1.16 31.99 -5.42
CA SER A 447 2.24 32.70 -4.72
C SER A 447 2.50 34.04 -5.39
#